data_AF-A0A9W8CMI6-F1
#
_entry.id   AF-A0A9W8CMI6-F1
#
_cell.length_a   1.000
_cell.length_b   1.000
_cell.length_c   1.000
_cell.angle_alpha   90.00
_cell.angle_beta   90.00
_cell.angle_gamma   90.00
#
_symmetry.space_group_name_H-M   'P 1'
#
loop_
_entity.id
_entity.type
_entity.pdbx_description
1 polymer ?
#
loop_
_entity_poly.entity_id
_entity_poly.type
_entity_poly.pdbx_seq_one_letter_code
_entity_poly.pdbx_strand_id
1 'polypeptide(L)'
;MDDACPAHGCQDLLADRRDSHTHPRSLALASLQLFEWRVRSDLRTIAGLLAVSLGLGARSLSGSPQSRPPPPSLLPVLEAWTNPYTLGAGRKTGKILGQNLARQFGYVSGSATYKPLVDCDPVRLQQYCVHFRTVAATERLLFYYNGHGMPLPAAGGGVWFPQRPDEVQPAPGY
;
A
#
# COMPACT_ATOMS: atom_id res chain seq x y z
N MET A 1 -61.12 -11.13 45.99
CA MET A 1 -61.14 -11.85 44.71
C MET A 1 -61.19 -10.78 43.63
N ASP A 2 -60.06 -10.66 42.94
CA ASP A 2 -59.88 -10.34 41.51
C ASP A 2 -60.39 -8.98 41.00
N ASP A 3 -59.51 -8.04 40.64
CA ASP A 3 -58.72 -7.93 39.38
C ASP A 3 -59.58 -7.62 38.14
N ALA A 4 -59.38 -6.43 37.55
CA ALA A 4 -58.85 -6.27 36.18
C ALA A 4 -58.85 -4.81 35.69
N CYS A 5 -57.76 -4.48 35.00
CA CYS A 5 -57.31 -3.19 34.45
C CYS A 5 -58.12 -2.72 33.21
N PRO A 6 -58.29 -1.40 32.96
CA PRO A 6 -58.97 -0.87 31.78
C PRO A 6 -58.07 -0.74 30.56
N ALA A 7 -58.69 -0.89 29.39
CA ALA A 7 -58.07 -0.86 28.07
C ALA A 7 -57.64 0.54 27.60
N HIS A 8 -56.51 0.54 26.90
CA HIS A 8 -55.81 1.64 26.26
C HIS A 8 -56.64 2.48 25.27
N GLY A 9 -56.27 3.77 25.17
CA GLY A 9 -56.80 4.71 24.18
C GLY A 9 -55.87 5.90 23.89
N CYS A 10 -54.76 5.62 23.22
CA CYS A 10 -54.15 6.41 22.14
C CYS A 10 -54.17 7.96 22.27
N GLN A 11 -53.17 8.52 22.93
CA GLN A 11 -52.48 9.78 22.61
C GLN A 11 -51.22 9.85 23.50
N ASP A 12 -50.15 10.53 23.06
CA ASP A 12 -48.86 10.72 23.77
C ASP A 12 -47.69 9.74 23.53
N LEU A 13 -47.65 9.02 22.40
CA LEU A 13 -46.44 8.25 22.00
C LEU A 13 -45.39 9.04 21.19
N LEU A 14 -45.47 10.38 21.14
CA LEU A 14 -44.50 11.22 20.42
C LEU A 14 -43.71 12.19 21.32
N ALA A 15 -44.05 12.32 22.60
CA ALA A 15 -43.32 13.19 23.53
C ALA A 15 -42.12 12.49 24.19
N ASP A 16 -42.14 11.16 24.31
CA ASP A 16 -41.15 10.40 25.10
C ASP A 16 -39.88 9.97 24.33
N ARG A 17 -39.71 10.44 23.09
CA ARG A 17 -38.56 10.07 22.23
C ARG A 17 -37.37 11.04 22.29
N ARG A 18 -37.39 12.03 23.19
CA ARG A 18 -36.34 13.08 23.26
C ARG A 18 -35.51 13.14 24.53
N ASP A 19 -35.67 12.22 25.48
CA ASP A 19 -34.93 12.30 26.75
C ASP A 19 -34.03 11.11 27.09
N SER A 20 -33.64 10.31 26.09
CA SER A 20 -32.59 9.30 26.26
C SER A 20 -31.17 9.84 26.07
N HIS A 21 -30.99 11.11 25.68
CA HIS A 21 -29.68 11.70 25.37
C HIS A 21 -29.18 12.77 26.35
N THR A 22 -30.00 13.21 27.33
CA THR A 22 -29.66 14.37 28.16
C THR A 22 -29.14 14.03 29.56
N HIS A 23 -29.28 12.80 30.03
CA HIS A 23 -28.81 12.43 31.37
C HIS A 23 -28.16 11.03 31.40
N PRO A 24 -26.82 10.92 31.49
CA PRO A 24 -26.20 9.63 31.77
C PRO A 24 -26.65 9.17 33.16
N ARG A 25 -27.34 8.02 33.23
CA ARG A 25 -27.81 7.42 34.51
C ARG A 25 -26.69 7.03 35.47
N SER A 26 -25.44 7.06 35.02
CA SER A 26 -24.27 7.25 35.87
C SER A 26 -23.09 7.62 34.96
N LEU A 27 -22.18 8.48 35.44
CA LEU A 27 -20.92 8.75 34.73
C LEU A 27 -20.12 7.46 34.48
N ALA A 28 -20.28 6.46 35.35
CA ALA A 28 -19.62 5.16 35.26
C ALA A 28 -20.12 4.27 34.09
N LEU A 29 -21.39 4.41 33.68
CA LEU A 29 -21.93 3.71 32.50
C LEU A 29 -21.68 4.49 31.21
N ALA A 30 -21.62 5.82 31.28
CA ALA A 30 -21.27 6.65 30.12
C ALA A 30 -19.87 6.33 29.57
N SER A 31 -18.91 6.03 30.45
CA SER A 31 -17.56 5.59 30.07
C SER A 31 -17.50 4.18 29.48
N LEU A 32 -18.49 3.32 29.74
CA LEU A 32 -18.61 1.99 29.12
C LEU A 32 -19.35 2.02 27.78
N GLN A 33 -20.27 2.97 27.59
CA GLN A 33 -21.08 3.12 26.36
C GLN A 33 -20.41 3.96 25.28
N LEU A 34 -19.50 4.87 25.65
CA LEU A 34 -18.62 5.51 24.68
C LEU A 34 -17.51 4.52 24.35
N PHE A 35 -17.69 3.71 23.30
CA PHE A 35 -16.55 3.23 22.53
C PHE A 35 -15.62 4.43 22.35
N GLU A 36 -14.39 4.31 22.83
CA GLU A 36 -13.48 5.43 22.88
C GLU A 36 -13.06 5.76 21.44
N TRP A 37 -13.83 6.63 20.79
CA TRP A 37 -13.67 7.11 19.42
C TRP A 37 -12.34 7.85 19.21
N ARG A 38 -11.63 8.16 20.31
CA ARG A 38 -10.34 8.81 20.28
C ARG A 38 -9.30 7.83 19.77
N VAL A 39 -8.72 8.17 18.63
CA VAL A 39 -7.49 7.57 18.15
C VAL A 39 -6.42 7.75 19.23
N ARG A 40 -6.04 6.66 19.89
CA ARG A 40 -5.05 6.67 20.98
C ARG A 40 -3.61 6.75 20.46
N SER A 41 -3.36 6.44 19.19
CA SER A 41 -2.02 6.42 18.59
C SER A 41 -1.88 7.40 17.41
N ASP A 42 -0.92 8.31 17.49
CA ASP A 42 -0.51 9.17 16.37
C ASP A 42 0.52 8.42 15.49
N LEU A 43 0.09 7.34 14.85
CA LEU A 43 0.94 6.61 13.91
C LEU A 43 1.10 7.43 12.63
N ARG A 44 2.35 7.77 12.29
CA ARG A 44 2.64 8.56 11.10
C ARG A 44 3.45 7.73 10.10
N THR A 45 3.19 7.96 8.82
CA THR A 45 4.02 7.41 7.76
C THR A 45 5.21 8.34 7.59
N ILE A 46 6.38 7.93 8.08
CA ILE A 46 7.58 8.79 8.03
C ILE A 46 8.33 8.68 6.70
N ALA A 47 8.20 7.55 6.02
CA ALA A 47 8.93 7.29 4.79
C ALA A 47 8.26 6.23 3.91
N GLY A 48 8.57 6.26 2.62
CA GLY A 48 8.10 5.31 1.62
C GLY A 48 9.20 4.80 0.70
N LEU A 49 9.28 3.48 0.56
CA LEU A 49 10.08 2.81 -0.46
C LEU A 49 9.20 2.56 -1.69
N LEU A 50 9.59 3.09 -2.84
CA LEU A 50 8.84 2.96 -4.09
C LEU A 50 9.57 1.99 -5.02
N ALA A 51 9.31 0.69 -4.86
CA ALA A 51 9.91 -0.39 -5.63
C ALA A 51 9.18 -0.57 -6.97
N VAL A 52 9.84 -0.21 -8.08
CA VAL A 52 9.23 -0.25 -9.42
C VAL A 52 9.98 -1.23 -10.32
N SER A 53 9.32 -2.36 -10.53
CA SER A 53 9.56 -3.55 -11.35
C SER A 53 9.28 -3.46 -12.85
N LEU A 54 10.03 -2.73 -13.68
CA LEU A 54 9.67 -2.51 -15.10
C LEU A 54 10.56 -3.27 -16.10
N GLY A 55 11.73 -3.76 -15.69
CA GLY A 55 12.65 -4.45 -16.58
C GLY A 55 13.27 -3.53 -17.64
N LEU A 56 13.49 -2.25 -17.33
CA LEU A 56 14.03 -1.25 -18.24
C LEU A 56 15.53 -1.50 -18.51
N GLY A 57 15.81 -2.43 -19.43
CA GLY A 57 17.17 -2.74 -19.90
C GLY A 57 17.70 -4.12 -19.52
N ALA A 58 16.94 -4.93 -18.79
CA ALA A 58 17.27 -6.34 -18.62
C ALA A 58 16.71 -7.13 -19.84
N ARG A 59 17.57 -7.90 -20.50
CA ARG A 59 17.08 -8.92 -21.45
C ARG A 59 16.28 -9.92 -20.61
N SER A 60 14.99 -10.03 -20.90
CA SER A 60 14.03 -11.00 -20.36
C SER A 60 14.76 -12.26 -19.90
N LEU A 61 14.57 -12.65 -18.64
CA LEU A 61 14.92 -13.96 -18.06
C LEU A 61 14.83 -15.02 -19.16
N SER A 62 15.98 -15.39 -19.71
CA SER A 62 16.04 -16.26 -20.87
C SER A 62 15.79 -17.68 -20.38
N GLY A 63 14.65 -18.26 -20.76
CA GLY A 63 14.52 -19.72 -20.79
C GLY A 63 13.15 -20.27 -20.38
N SER A 64 12.38 -19.59 -19.52
CA SER A 64 11.10 -20.15 -19.05
C SER A 64 9.89 -19.43 -19.66
N PRO A 65 8.90 -20.16 -20.24
CA PRO A 65 7.65 -19.55 -20.72
C PRO A 65 6.85 -18.88 -19.59
N GLN A 66 7.13 -19.20 -18.32
CA GLN A 66 6.53 -18.54 -17.15
C GLN A 66 7.29 -17.29 -16.69
N SER A 67 8.49 -17.02 -17.22
CA SER A 67 9.30 -15.84 -16.88
C SER A 67 9.24 -14.75 -17.97
N ARG A 68 8.41 -14.94 -19.01
CA ARG A 68 8.28 -13.96 -20.09
C ARG A 68 7.36 -12.82 -19.65
N PRO A 69 7.79 -11.55 -19.74
CA PRO A 69 6.89 -10.42 -19.50
C PRO A 69 5.71 -10.47 -20.48
N PRO A 70 4.54 -9.94 -20.07
CA PRO A 70 3.39 -9.88 -20.96
C PRO A 70 3.73 -9.07 -22.23
N PRO A 71 3.07 -9.36 -23.36
CA PRO A 71 3.34 -8.65 -24.61
C PRO A 71 3.08 -7.13 -24.45
N PRO A 72 3.83 -6.26 -25.15
CA PRO A 72 3.71 -4.80 -25.02
C PRO A 72 2.29 -4.24 -25.22
N SER A 73 1.45 -4.92 -26.01
CA SER A 73 0.05 -4.55 -26.24
C SER A 73 -0.87 -4.73 -25.02
N LEU A 74 -0.43 -5.50 -24.03
CA LEU A 74 -1.15 -5.73 -22.76
C LEU A 74 -0.55 -4.94 -21.59
N LEU A 75 0.52 -4.17 -21.84
CA LEU A 75 1.20 -3.39 -20.81
C LEU A 75 0.65 -1.96 -20.77
N PRO A 76 0.54 -1.35 -19.57
CA PRO A 76 0.29 0.07 -19.44
C PRO A 76 1.33 0.87 -20.24
N VAL A 77 0.84 1.75 -21.12
CA VAL A 77 1.72 2.55 -22.00
C VAL A 77 2.43 3.67 -21.22
N LEU A 78 1.85 4.10 -20.10
CA LEU A 78 2.38 5.17 -19.25
C LEU A 78 2.66 4.66 -17.84
N GLU A 79 3.86 4.93 -17.36
CA GLU A 79 4.29 4.69 -15.99
C GLU A 79 4.57 6.06 -15.34
N ALA A 80 3.94 6.36 -14.20
CA ALA A 80 4.04 7.68 -13.55
C ALA A 80 3.85 8.86 -14.53
N TRP A 81 2.83 8.78 -15.41
CA TRP A 81 2.53 9.74 -16.48
C TRP A 81 3.63 9.93 -17.53
N THR A 82 4.49 8.93 -17.71
CA THR A 82 5.64 9.00 -18.60
C THR A 82 5.69 7.72 -19.43
N ASN A 83 5.88 7.84 -20.74
CA ASN A 83 6.11 6.67 -21.59
C ASN A 83 7.58 6.21 -21.41
N PRO A 84 7.84 5.01 -20.86
CA PRO A 84 9.21 4.56 -20.63
C PRO A 84 9.98 4.31 -21.94
N TYR A 85 9.28 4.03 -23.04
CA TYR A 85 9.87 3.65 -24.32
C TYR A 85 10.28 4.86 -25.18
N THR A 86 9.83 6.07 -24.86
CA THR A 86 10.19 7.30 -25.61
C THR A 86 11.47 7.96 -25.10
N LEU A 87 11.94 7.59 -23.89
CA LEU A 87 13.04 8.27 -23.19
C LEU A 87 14.44 7.68 -23.45
N GLY A 88 14.54 6.62 -24.25
CA GLY A 88 15.81 5.97 -24.59
C GLY A 88 16.36 5.10 -23.45
N ALA A 89 17.68 5.18 -23.19
CA ALA A 89 18.39 4.27 -22.28
C ALA A 89 17.75 4.12 -20.89
N GLY A 90 17.54 2.87 -20.46
CA GLY A 90 16.75 2.50 -19.27
C GLY A 90 17.13 3.20 -17.96
N ARG A 91 18.42 3.53 -17.74
CA ARG A 91 18.86 4.28 -16.54
C ARG A 91 18.31 5.70 -16.47
N LYS A 92 18.23 6.41 -17.61
CA LYS A 92 17.68 7.78 -17.65
C LYS A 92 16.17 7.74 -17.42
N THR A 93 15.50 6.80 -18.09
CA THR A 93 14.07 6.53 -17.93
C THR A 93 13.71 6.24 -16.48
N GLY A 94 14.42 5.29 -15.83
CA GLY A 94 14.15 4.93 -14.44
C GLY A 94 14.31 6.10 -13.46
N LYS A 95 15.29 6.99 -13.70
CA LYS A 95 15.46 8.20 -12.87
C LYS A 95 14.25 9.16 -13.00
N ILE A 96 13.77 9.40 -14.21
CA ILE A 96 12.63 10.29 -14.46
C ILE A 96 11.36 9.70 -13.84
N LEU A 97 11.10 8.41 -14.06
CA LEU A 97 9.97 7.70 -13.48
C LEU A 97 9.97 7.77 -11.95
N GLY A 98 11.11 7.45 -11.34
CA GLY A 98 11.27 7.50 -9.89
C GLY A 98 11.03 8.89 -9.31
N GLN A 99 11.50 9.95 -9.99
CA GLN A 99 11.26 11.33 -9.58
C GLN A 99 9.80 11.74 -9.70
N ASN A 100 9.14 11.40 -10.82
CA ASN A 100 7.73 11.69 -11.03
C ASN A 100 6.84 10.98 -10.01
N LEU A 101 7.12 9.70 -9.74
CA LEU A 101 6.38 8.91 -8.75
C LEU A 101 6.57 9.47 -7.33
N ALA A 102 7.81 9.78 -6.94
CA ALA A 102 8.06 10.40 -5.63
C ALA A 102 7.33 11.75 -5.47
N ARG A 103 7.27 12.56 -6.55
CA ARG A 103 6.49 13.82 -6.57
C ARG A 103 5.00 13.57 -6.36
N GLN A 104 4.43 12.55 -7.01
CA GLN A 104 3.01 12.19 -6.86
C GLN A 104 2.68 11.82 -5.41
N PHE A 105 3.50 10.99 -4.78
CA PHE A 105 3.34 10.64 -3.37
C PHE A 105 3.53 11.86 -2.44
N GLY A 106 4.44 12.77 -2.78
CA GLY A 106 4.62 14.03 -2.07
C GLY A 106 3.37 14.92 -2.02
N TYR A 107 2.49 14.86 -3.03
CA TYR A 107 1.20 15.57 -2.99
C TYR A 107 0.20 14.94 -2.01
N VAL A 108 0.30 13.64 -1.74
CA VAL A 108 -0.57 12.93 -0.79
C VAL A 108 -0.08 13.16 0.64
N SER A 109 1.23 13.06 0.87
CA SER A 109 1.83 13.24 2.20
C SER A 109 3.22 13.88 2.11
N GLY A 110 3.26 15.21 2.16
CA GLY A 110 4.51 15.99 2.02
C GLY A 110 5.51 15.83 3.17
N SER A 111 5.08 15.34 4.34
CA SER A 111 5.96 15.13 5.50
C SER A 111 6.80 13.85 5.41
N ALA A 112 6.45 12.93 4.50
CA ALA A 112 7.12 11.64 4.38
C ALA A 112 8.26 11.69 3.37
N THR A 113 9.35 10.96 3.65
CA THR A 113 10.48 10.85 2.70
C THR A 113 10.27 9.68 1.74
N TYR A 114 10.26 9.94 0.44
CA TYR A 114 10.05 8.91 -0.59
C TYR A 114 11.35 8.54 -1.32
N LYS A 115 11.71 7.26 -1.29
CA LYS A 115 12.89 6.71 -1.96
C LYS A 115 12.47 5.86 -3.17
N PRO A 116 12.66 6.35 -4.40
CA PRO A 116 12.42 5.55 -5.60
C PRO A 116 13.51 4.51 -5.82
N LEU A 117 13.09 3.28 -6.09
CA LEU A 117 13.90 2.10 -6.34
C LEU A 117 13.42 1.43 -7.65
N VAL A 118 13.66 2.12 -8.78
CA VAL A 118 13.29 1.62 -10.11
C VAL A 118 14.33 0.62 -10.61
N ASP A 119 13.88 -0.58 -10.97
CA ASP A 119 14.69 -1.73 -11.37
C ASP A 119 15.90 -1.94 -10.45
N CYS A 120 15.66 -1.78 -9.15
CA CYS A 120 16.65 -1.98 -8.13
C CYS A 120 16.94 -3.47 -7.97
N ASP A 121 18.22 -3.78 -7.79
CA ASP A 121 18.69 -5.11 -7.45
C ASP A 121 18.04 -5.61 -6.14
N PRO A 122 17.67 -6.91 -6.03
CA PRO A 122 17.02 -7.47 -4.84
C PRO A 122 17.85 -7.33 -3.56
N VAL A 123 19.17 -7.52 -3.65
CA VAL A 123 20.08 -7.39 -2.49
C VAL A 123 20.08 -5.95 -2.00
N ARG A 124 20.16 -4.99 -2.94
CA ARG A 124 20.10 -3.57 -2.60
C ARG A 124 18.72 -3.15 -2.08
N LEU A 125 17.65 -3.70 -2.61
CA LEU A 125 16.29 -3.46 -2.12
C LEU A 125 16.15 -3.92 -0.66
N GLN A 126 16.65 -5.13 -0.35
CA GLN A 126 16.65 -5.66 1.01
C GLN A 126 17.39 -4.74 1.97
N GLN A 127 18.56 -4.23 1.59
CA GLN A 127 19.32 -3.27 2.38
C GLN A 127 18.51 -2.01 2.70
N TYR A 128 17.78 -1.47 1.73
CA TYR A 128 16.89 -0.32 1.95
C TYR A 128 15.72 -0.66 2.88
N CYS A 129 15.09 -1.82 2.71
CA CYS A 129 14.00 -2.26 3.59
C CYS A 129 14.47 -2.36 5.06
N VAL A 130 15.60 -3.02 5.29
CA VAL A 130 16.18 -3.15 6.64
C VAL A 130 16.53 -1.77 7.20
N HIS A 131 17.25 -0.95 6.43
CA HIS A 131 17.64 0.39 6.86
C HIS A 131 16.44 1.27 7.24
N PHE A 132 15.42 1.35 6.39
CA PHE A 132 14.25 2.18 6.65
C PHE A 132 13.47 1.65 7.86
N ARG A 133 13.37 0.33 8.05
CA ARG A 133 12.73 -0.23 9.24
C ARG A 133 13.48 0.14 10.52
N THR A 134 14.81 0.07 10.51
CA THR A 134 15.65 0.50 11.65
C THR A 134 15.43 1.98 11.97
N VAL A 135 15.44 2.85 10.95
CA VAL A 135 15.23 4.30 11.13
C VAL A 135 13.82 4.61 11.63
N ALA A 136 12.81 3.88 11.15
CA ALA A 136 11.43 4.13 11.50
C ALA A 136 11.01 3.64 12.88
N ALA A 137 11.80 2.78 13.54
CA ALA A 137 11.49 2.25 14.87
C ALA A 137 10.06 1.68 14.97
N THR A 138 9.13 2.41 15.56
CA THR A 138 7.70 2.05 15.72
C THR A 138 6.76 2.71 14.71
N GLU A 139 7.26 3.68 13.93
CA GLU A 139 6.47 4.43 12.95
C GLU A 139 6.13 3.58 11.72
N ARG A 140 5.15 4.06 10.95
CA ARG A 140 4.70 3.40 9.73
C ARG A 140 5.66 3.69 8.59
N LEU A 141 5.91 2.67 7.78
CA LEU A 141 6.58 2.77 6.49
C LEU A 141 5.60 2.40 5.37
N LEU A 142 5.69 3.12 4.27
CA LEU A 142 5.05 2.73 3.02
C LEU A 142 6.01 1.86 2.22
N PHE A 143 5.53 0.70 1.76
CA PHE A 143 6.19 -0.09 0.73
C PHE A 143 5.25 -0.15 -0.48
N TYR A 144 5.60 0.60 -1.52
CA TYR A 144 4.87 0.59 -2.79
C TYR A 144 5.60 -0.34 -3.76
N TYR A 145 4.88 -1.33 -4.30
CA TYR A 145 5.40 -2.24 -5.31
C TYR A 145 4.60 -2.12 -6.60
N ASN A 146 5.28 -1.87 -7.70
CA ASN A 146 4.76 -1.95 -9.06
C ASN A 146 5.55 -3.02 -9.80
N GLY A 147 4.90 -4.08 -10.27
CA GLY A 147 5.54 -5.21 -10.97
C GLY A 147 5.12 -5.34 -12.44
N HIS A 148 4.69 -4.26 -13.11
CA HIS A 148 4.13 -4.38 -14.46
C HIS A 148 5.09 -4.98 -15.50
N GLY A 149 6.40 -4.80 -15.36
CA GLY A 149 7.40 -5.42 -16.24
C GLY A 149 7.74 -6.86 -15.88
N MET A 150 7.07 -7.45 -14.90
CA MET A 150 7.35 -8.76 -14.35
C MET A 150 6.22 -9.77 -14.61
N PRO A 151 6.49 -11.08 -14.45
CA PRO A 151 5.43 -12.09 -14.41
C PRO A 151 4.44 -11.83 -13.29
N LEU A 152 3.27 -12.46 -13.38
CA LEU A 152 2.27 -12.44 -12.33
C LEU A 152 2.86 -12.96 -11.00
N PRO A 153 2.37 -12.47 -9.84
CA PRO A 153 2.78 -13.00 -8.54
C PRO A 153 2.63 -14.51 -8.48
N ALA A 154 3.59 -15.17 -7.84
CA ALA A 154 3.55 -16.62 -7.68
C ALA A 154 2.34 -17.03 -6.83
N ALA A 155 1.83 -18.25 -7.05
CA ALA A 155 0.70 -18.79 -6.26
C ALA A 155 0.98 -18.80 -4.74
N GLY A 156 2.26 -18.87 -4.35
CA GLY A 156 2.70 -18.75 -2.95
C GLY A 156 2.80 -17.31 -2.41
N GLY A 157 2.34 -16.31 -3.15
CA GLY A 157 2.37 -14.89 -2.75
C GLY A 157 3.71 -14.18 -3.00
N GLY A 158 4.63 -14.79 -3.73
CA GLY A 158 5.92 -14.19 -4.08
C GLY A 158 5.78 -13.09 -5.15
N VAL A 159 6.56 -12.03 -5.00
CA VAL A 159 6.70 -10.94 -5.99
C VAL A 159 8.06 -11.00 -6.68
N TRP A 160 8.17 -10.41 -7.87
CA TRP A 160 9.33 -10.53 -8.73
C TRP A 160 10.15 -9.24 -8.79
N PHE A 161 11.47 -9.38 -8.86
CA PHE A 161 12.42 -8.26 -8.98
C PHE A 161 13.44 -8.57 -10.08
N PRO A 162 13.99 -7.56 -10.77
CA PRO A 162 14.89 -7.77 -11.89
C PRO A 162 16.26 -8.14 -11.36
N GLN A 163 16.82 -9.22 -11.88
CA GLN A 163 18.22 -9.56 -11.65
C GLN A 163 19.09 -8.78 -12.63
N ARG A 164 20.28 -8.37 -12.17
CA ARG A 164 21.27 -7.79 -13.07
C ARG A 164 21.88 -8.89 -13.95
N PRO A 165 22.23 -8.57 -15.21
CA PRO A 165 22.86 -9.53 -16.12
C PRO A 165 24.19 -10.08 -15.60
N ASP A 166 24.85 -9.38 -14.68
CA ASP A 166 26.15 -9.76 -14.11
C ASP A 166 26.06 -10.89 -13.07
N GLU A 167 24.83 -11.29 -12.69
CA GLU A 167 24.57 -12.21 -11.56
C GLU A 167 23.72 -13.43 -11.98
N VAL A 168 23.62 -13.73 -13.27
CA VAL A 168 23.08 -15.01 -13.72
C VAL A 168 24.04 -16.09 -13.23
N GLN A 169 23.73 -16.72 -12.10
CA GLN A 169 24.38 -17.96 -11.72
C GLN A 169 24.28 -18.92 -12.91
N PRO A 170 25.39 -19.55 -13.34
CA PRO A 170 25.31 -20.53 -14.41
C PRO A 170 24.25 -21.55 -14.02
N ALA A 171 23.33 -21.83 -14.96
CA ALA A 171 22.32 -22.87 -14.74
C ALA A 171 23.03 -24.14 -14.26
N PRO A 172 22.53 -24.83 -13.22
CA PRO A 172 23.11 -26.10 -12.82
C PRO A 172 23.09 -26.99 -14.07
N GLY A 173 24.28 -27.35 -14.54
CA GLY A 173 24.45 -28.22 -15.70
C GLY A 173 23.73 -29.53 -15.41
N TYR A 174 22.77 -29.87 -16.26
CA TYR A 174 22.29 -31.24 -16.40
C TYR A 174 23.21 -31.98 -17.36
#